data_AF-A0A7Y1U6X9-F1
#
_entry.id   AF-A0A7Y1U6X9-F1
#
_cell.length_a   1.000
_cell.length_b   1.000
_cell.length_c   1.000
_cell.angle_alpha   90.00
_cell.angle_beta   90.00
_cell.angle_gamma   90.00
#
_symmetry.space_group_name_H-M   'P 1'
#
loop_
_entity.id
_entity.type
_entity.pdbx_description
1 polymer ?
#
loop_
_entity_poly.entity_id
_entity_poly.type
_entity_poly.pdbx_seq_one_letter_code
_entity_poly.pdbx_strand_id
1 'polypeptide(L)'
;QLEKWIDQWEEGLPPMRNFILPGGHRAVSTCHLARTVCRRAERAVIRMSEEVETEQVIIRYLNRLSDLLFILARRIAFDQGVEETPWRPKKA
;
A
#
# COMPACT_ATOMS: atom_id res chain seq x y z
N GLN A 1 10.76 10.98 5.99
CA GLN A 1 11.03 10.96 4.53
C GLN A 1 9.90 10.25 3.79
N LEU A 2 9.53 9.02 4.15
CA LEU A 2 8.40 8.30 3.54
C LEU A 2 7.07 9.08 3.59
N GLU A 3 6.73 9.69 4.73
CA GLU A 3 5.52 10.51 4.87
C GLU A 3 5.45 11.64 3.83
N LYS A 4 6.56 12.36 3.62
CA LYS A 4 6.61 13.43 2.61
C LYS A 4 6.32 12.90 1.19
N TRP A 5 6.77 11.69 0.87
CA TRP A 5 6.48 11.08 -0.44
C TRP A 5 5.04 10.58 -0.54
N ILE A 6 4.47 10.08 0.55
CA ILE A 6 3.05 9.74 0.64
C ILE A 6 2.22 10.98 0.34
N ASP A 7 2.47 12.08 1.04
CA ASP A 7 1.73 13.34 0.89
C ASP A 7 1.84 13.88 -0.56
N GLN A 8 3.05 13.88 -1.13
CA GLN A 8 3.30 14.35 -2.50
C GLN A 8 2.60 13.51 -3.57
N TRP A 9 2.52 12.20 -3.38
CA TRP A 9 1.90 11.31 -4.37
C TRP A 9 0.39 11.20 -4.18
N GLU A 10 -0.10 11.47 -2.98
CA GLU A 10 -1.52 11.61 -2.68
C GLU A 10 -2.09 12.92 -3.24
N GLU A 11 -1.27 13.98 -3.33
CA GLU A 11 -1.67 15.24 -3.93
C GLU A 11 -2.16 15.07 -5.38
N GLY A 12 -3.42 15.44 -5.60
CA GLY A 12 -4.10 15.33 -6.90
C GLY A 12 -4.83 14.01 -7.14
N LEU A 13 -4.72 13.02 -6.24
CA LEU A 13 -5.52 11.80 -6.35
C LEU A 13 -6.97 12.03 -5.93
N PRO A 14 -7.95 11.43 -6.62
CA PRO A 14 -9.33 11.47 -6.19
C PRO A 14 -9.48 10.78 -4.82
N PRO A 15 -10.33 11.32 -3.92
CA PRO A 15 -10.51 10.76 -2.59
C PRO A 15 -11.06 9.34 -2.68
N MET A 16 -10.45 8.42 -1.93
CA MET A 16 -10.84 7.02 -1.94
C MET A 16 -12.13 6.82 -1.12
N ARG A 17 -13.21 6.40 -1.79
CA ARG A 17 -14.50 6.12 -1.14
C ARG A 17 -14.77 4.64 -0.90
N ASN A 18 -14.11 3.76 -1.67
CA ASN A 18 -14.30 2.32 -1.62
C ASN A 18 -12.95 1.61 -1.72
N PHE A 19 -12.86 0.39 -1.19
CA PHE A 19 -11.70 -0.48 -1.41
C PHE A 19 -11.51 -0.72 -2.91
N ILE A 20 -10.27 -0.67 -3.38
CA ILE A 20 -9.94 -0.92 -4.79
C ILE A 20 -9.43 -2.34 -4.94
N LEU A 21 -9.94 -3.03 -5.95
CA LEU A 21 -9.43 -4.35 -6.31
C LEU A 21 -8.06 -4.21 -7.00
N PRO A 22 -7.04 -4.96 -6.55
CA PRO A 22 -5.71 -4.90 -7.15
C PRO A 22 -5.76 -5.49 -8.56
N GLY A 23 -5.60 -4.66 -9.59
CA GLY A 23 -5.72 -5.10 -10.98
C GLY A 23 -5.70 -3.97 -11.99
N GLY A 24 -6.03 -4.28 -13.24
CA GLY A 24 -6.15 -3.31 -14.33
C GLY A 24 -4.87 -3.11 -15.14
N HIS A 25 -3.72 -2.90 -14.48
CA HIS A 25 -2.46 -2.61 -15.17
C HIS A 25 -1.24 -3.30 -14.53
N ARG A 26 -0.28 -3.79 -15.33
CA ARG A 26 0.88 -4.58 -14.86
C ARG A 26 1.68 -3.86 -13.78
N ALA A 27 1.88 -2.54 -13.93
CA ALA A 27 2.60 -1.74 -12.94
C ALA A 27 1.83 -1.64 -11.62
N VAL A 28 0.51 -1.39 -11.67
CA VAL A 28 -0.38 -1.33 -10.49
C VAL A 28 -0.40 -2.67 -9.76
N SER A 29 -0.55 -3.78 -10.49
CA SER A 29 -0.50 -5.13 -9.93
C SER A 29 0.83 -5.43 -9.26
N THR A 30 1.95 -4.99 -9.86
CA THR A 30 3.30 -5.19 -9.28
C THR A 30 3.48 -4.38 -7.99
N CYS A 31 2.98 -3.15 -7.93
CA CYS A 31 2.98 -2.34 -6.70
C CYS A 31 2.15 -3.00 -5.59
N HIS A 32 0.97 -3.52 -5.92
CA HIS A 32 0.17 -4.26 -4.95
C HIS A 32 0.83 -5.57 -4.51
N LEU A 33 1.52 -6.29 -5.40
CA LEU A 33 2.32 -7.45 -5.02
C LEU A 33 3.42 -7.06 -4.04
N ALA A 34 4.22 -6.02 -4.35
CA ALA A 34 5.24 -5.50 -3.45
C ALA A 34 4.65 -5.12 -2.08
N ARG A 35 3.48 -4.47 -2.06
CA ARG A 35 2.76 -4.13 -0.82
C ARG A 35 2.44 -5.38 0.01
N THR A 36 1.97 -6.47 -0.60
CA THR A 36 1.68 -7.71 0.13
C THR A 36 2.95 -8.34 0.72
N VAL A 37 4.07 -8.28 0.00
CA VAL A 37 5.37 -8.75 0.50
C VAL A 37 5.84 -7.89 1.67
N CYS A 38 5.71 -6.57 1.57
CA CYS A 38 6.05 -5.64 2.66
C CYS A 38 5.24 -5.93 3.92
N ARG A 39 3.92 -6.12 3.81
CA ARG A 39 3.07 -6.49 4.96
C ARG A 39 3.38 -7.88 5.51
N ARG A 40 3.83 -8.82 4.66
CA ARG A 40 4.29 -10.14 5.12
C ARG A 40 5.59 -10.02 5.92
N ALA A 41 6.51 -9.18 5.48
CA ALA A 41 7.74 -8.87 6.22
C ALA A 41 7.41 -8.17 7.56
N GLU A 42 6.52 -7.18 7.57
CA GLU A 42 6.03 -6.52 8.80
C GLU A 42 5.54 -7.54 9.84
N ARG A 43 4.66 -8.47 9.43
CA ARG A 43 4.18 -9.54 10.33
C ARG A 43 5.29 -10.48 10.81
N ALA A 44 6.30 -10.74 9.99
CA ALA A 44 7.44 -11.57 10.39
C ALA A 44 8.31 -10.87 11.42
N VAL A 45 8.57 -9.57 11.24
CA VAL A 45 9.32 -8.74 12.19
C VAL A 45 8.56 -8.59 13.51
N ILE A 46 7.24 -8.42 13.48
CA ILE A 46 6.43 -8.37 14.70
C ILE A 46 6.56 -9.69 15.49
N ARG A 47 6.41 -10.84 14.83
CA ARG A 47 6.61 -12.14 15.50
C ARG A 47 8.02 -12.28 16.08
N MET A 48 9.04 -11.89 15.31
CA MET A 48 10.42 -11.91 15.79
C MET A 48 10.63 -10.98 17.00
N SER A 49 9.93 -9.84 17.05
CA SER A 49 10.03 -8.90 18.16
C SER A 49 9.45 -9.40 19.49
N GLU A 50 8.66 -10.48 19.45
CA GLU A 50 8.18 -11.17 20.65
C GLU A 50 9.27 -12.05 21.28
N GLU A 51 10.27 -12.46 20.50
CA GLU A 51 11.34 -13.37 20.93
C GLU A 51 12.69 -12.64 21.09
N VAL A 52 12.95 -11.59 20.32
CA VAL A 52 14.23 -10.88 20.25
C VAL A 52 14.02 -9.37 20.32
N GLU A 53 14.88 -8.67 21.05
CA GLU A 53 14.87 -7.21 21.10
C GLU A 53 14.96 -6.63 19.69
N THR A 54 13.90 -5.93 19.29
CA THR A 54 13.74 -5.40 17.95
C THR A 54 13.39 -3.92 18.01
N GLU A 55 14.14 -3.14 17.25
CA GLU A 55 13.95 -1.71 17.10
C GLU A 55 12.58 -1.37 16.50
N GLN A 56 11.74 -0.66 17.26
CA GLN A 56 10.36 -0.29 16.87
C GLN A 56 10.31 0.60 15.62
N VAL A 57 11.42 1.28 15.29
CA VAL A 57 11.53 2.05 14.05
C VAL A 57 11.42 1.16 12.80
N ILE A 58 11.85 -0.11 12.87
CA ILE A 58 11.77 -1.05 11.74
C ILE A 58 10.30 -1.38 11.43
N ILE A 59 9.50 -1.67 12.45
CA ILE A 59 8.08 -1.98 12.29
C ILE A 59 7.34 -0.75 11.74
N ARG A 60 7.59 0.44 12.30
CA ARG A 60 7.02 1.70 11.80
C ARG A 60 7.41 1.98 10.35
N TYR A 61 8.65 1.70 9.97
CA TYR A 61 9.13 1.87 8.60
C TYR A 61 8.39 0.94 7.62
N LEU A 62 8.28 -0.36 7.94
CA LEU A 62 7.58 -1.34 7.10
C LEU A 62 6.09 -1.00 6.94
N ASN A 63 5.48 -0.47 8.00
CA ASN A 63 4.10 0.01 7.96
C ASN A 63 3.94 1.15 6.94
N ARG A 64 4.75 2.21 7.06
CA ARG A 64 4.71 3.37 6.15
C ARG A 64 5.13 3.04 4.73
N LEU A 65 6.07 2.12 4.55
CA LEU A 65 6.46 1.64 3.22
C LEU A 65 5.28 0.94 2.54
N SER A 66 4.47 0.17 3.29
CA SER A 66 3.29 -0.48 2.73
C SER A 66 2.22 0.54 2.28
N ASP A 67 2.10 1.67 2.99
CA ASP A 67 1.21 2.77 2.61
C ASP A 67 1.72 3.50 1.36
N LEU A 68 3.04 3.77 1.29
CA LEU A 68 3.66 4.37 0.11
C LEU A 68 3.43 3.52 -1.14
N LEU A 69 3.62 2.19 -1.04
CA LEU A 69 3.37 1.26 -2.16
C LEU A 69 1.90 1.25 -2.60
N PHE A 70 0.99 1.53 -1.68
CA PHE A 70 -0.43 1.67 -1.99
C PHE A 70 -0.72 2.97 -2.75
N ILE A 71 -0.24 4.11 -2.25
CA ILE A 71 -0.40 5.40 -2.92
C ILE A 71 0.29 5.40 -4.30
N LEU A 72 1.47 4.78 -4.41
CA LEU A 72 2.15 4.62 -5.70
C LEU A 72 1.31 3.82 -6.70
N ALA A 73 0.67 2.74 -6.27
CA ALA A 73 -0.21 1.95 -7.14
C ALA A 73 -1.37 2.81 -7.67
N ARG A 74 -1.97 3.64 -6.80
CA ARG A 74 -3.04 4.58 -7.18
C ARG A 74 -2.55 5.67 -8.12
N ARG A 75 -1.38 6.24 -7.85
CA ARG A 75 -0.77 7.27 -8.70
C ARG A 75 -0.47 6.75 -10.10
N ILE A 76 0.10 5.56 -10.20
CA ILE A 76 0.33 4.89 -11.48
C ILE A 76 -0.98 4.63 -12.22
N ALA A 77 -2.04 4.21 -11.51
CA ALA A 77 -3.35 4.01 -12.12
C ALA A 77 -3.92 5.33 -12.67
N PHE A 78 -3.84 6.41 -11.89
CA PHE A 78 -4.27 7.75 -12.27
C PHE A 78 -3.51 8.28 -13.48
N ASP A 79 -2.16 8.24 -13.43
CA ASP A 79 -1.30 8.76 -14.50
C ASP A 79 -1.47 7.98 -15.82
N GLN A 80 -1.87 6.70 -15.75
CA GLN A 80 -2.13 5.86 -16.93
C GLN A 80 -3.60 5.79 -17.34
N GLY A 81 -4.49 6.53 -16.68
CA GLY A 81 -5.92 6.52 -16.97
C GLY A 81 -6.59 5.15 -16.77
N VAL A 82 -6.04 4.31 -15.90
CA VAL A 82 -6.57 2.98 -15.59
C VAL A 82 -7.74 3.12 -14.62
N GLU A 83 -8.92 2.65 -14.99
CA GLU A 83 -10.07 2.67 -14.07
C GLU A 83 -9.83 1.76 -12.87
N GLU A 84 -9.81 2.37 -11.69
CA GLU A 84 -9.76 1.65 -10.41
C GLU A 84 -11.11 0.94 -10.19
N THR A 85 -11.13 -0.39 -10.08
CA THR A 85 -12.38 -1.14 -9.85
C THR A 85 -12.74 -1.10 -8.36
N PRO A 86 -13.81 -0.39 -7.95
CA PRO A 86 -14.22 -0.37 -6.55
C PRO A 86 -14.84 -1.72 -6.19
N TRP A 87 -14.38 -2.30 -5.08
CA TRP A 87 -15.01 -3.46 -4.47
C TRP A 87 -16.41 -3.08 -3.98
N ARG A 88 -17.41 -3.82 -4.44
CA ARG A 88 -18.81 -3.68 -4.01
C ARG A 88 -19.19 -4.92 -3.19
N PRO A 89 -19.48 -4.79 -1.88
CA PRO A 89 -20.00 -5.91 -1.12
C PRO A 89 -21.32 -6.36 -1.75
N LYS A 90 -21.48 -7.67 -2.02
CA LYS A 90 -22.81 -8.22 -2.25
C LYS A 90 -23.56 -8.09 -0.92
N LYS A 91 -24.63 -7.29 -0.89
CA LYS A 91 -25.61 -7.35 0.20
C LYS A 91 -26.12 -8.80 0.24
N ALA A 92 -25.94 -9.46 1.39
CA ALA A 92 -26.63 -10.71 1.71
C ALA A 92 -28.13 -10.43 1.88
#